data_AF-A0AA40VPT3-F1
#
_entry.id   AF-A0AA40VPT3-F1
#
_cell.length_a   1.000
_cell.length_b   1.000
_cell.length_c   1.000
_cell.angle_alpha   90.00
_cell.angle_beta   90.00
_cell.angle_gamma   90.00
#
_symmetry.space_group_name_H-M   'P 1'
#
loop_
_entity.id
_entity.type
_entity.pdbx_description
1 polymer ?
#
loop_
_entity_poly.entity_id
_entity_poly.type
_entity_poly.pdbx_seq_one_letter_code
_entity_poly.pdbx_strand_id
1 'polypeptide(L)'
;MPVQKYHTLFWFWLKITLSAFLLLSAIALLLLVLFTILKVPSFVIGNDTFWLLRWRYEPDASYIIAFNPLFLLIIAAAIGFIGLWLKQKPKRHRRKTR
;
A
#
# COMPACT_ATOMS: atom_id res chain seq x y z
N MET A 1 10.04 32.58 -3.76
CA MET A 1 9.52 31.72 -2.66
C MET A 1 9.27 30.27 -3.12
N PRO A 2 10.31 29.48 -3.46
CA PRO A 2 10.13 28.08 -3.89
C PRO A 2 9.96 27.09 -2.72
N VAL A 3 10.51 27.38 -1.54
CA VAL A 3 10.55 26.46 -0.37
C VAL A 3 9.16 26.06 0.13
N GLN A 4 8.20 26.98 0.17
CA GLN A 4 6.81 26.70 0.58
C GLN A 4 6.09 25.72 -0.36
N LYS A 5 6.43 25.74 -1.65
CA LYS A 5 5.79 24.87 -2.66
C LYS A 5 6.26 23.42 -2.53
N TYR A 6 7.53 23.20 -2.23
CA TYR A 6 8.07 21.85 -1.98
C TYR A 6 7.53 21.28 -0.67
N HIS A 7 7.45 22.09 0.38
CA HIS A 7 6.91 21.66 1.68
C HIS A 7 5.45 21.18 1.57
N THR A 8 4.60 21.92 0.85
CA THR A 8 3.19 21.55 0.65
C THR A 8 3.02 20.30 -0.21
N LEU A 9 3.85 20.12 -1.25
CA LEU A 9 3.86 18.89 -2.05
C LEU A 9 4.33 17.67 -1.24
N PHE A 10 5.39 17.84 -0.44
CA PHE A 10 5.91 16.78 0.43
C PHE A 10 4.86 16.34 1.46
N TRP A 11 4.23 17.28 2.17
CA TRP A 11 3.16 16.94 3.12
C TRP A 11 1.97 16.27 2.46
N PHE A 12 1.60 16.69 1.25
CA PHE A 12 0.51 16.07 0.51
C PHE A 12 0.85 14.63 0.11
N TRP A 13 2.07 14.40 -0.38
CA TRP A 13 2.57 13.06 -0.68
C TRP A 13 2.63 12.17 0.56
N LEU A 14 3.12 12.70 1.68
CA LEU A 14 3.21 11.98 2.94
C LEU A 14 1.82 11.55 3.43
N LYS A 15 0.82 12.44 3.34
CA LYS A 15 -0.57 12.11 3.70
C LYS A 15 -1.15 10.99 2.84
N ILE A 16 -0.93 11.02 1.52
CA ILE A 16 -1.41 9.95 0.63
C ILE A 16 -0.68 8.65 0.95
N THR A 17 0.64 8.70 1.09
CA THR A 17 1.47 7.53 1.41
C THR A 17 1.04 6.89 2.72
N LEU A 18 0.85 7.68 3.77
CA LEU A 18 0.41 7.20 5.07
C LEU A 18 -1.01 6.61 5.01
N SER A 19 -1.94 7.28 4.31
CA SER A 19 -3.29 6.78 4.11
C SER A 19 -3.31 5.46 3.32
N ALA A 20 -2.52 5.36 2.26
CA ALA A 20 -2.37 4.15 1.45
C ALA A 20 -1.74 3.01 2.26
N PHE A 21 -0.74 3.31 3.08
CA PHE A 21 -0.10 2.33 3.96
C PHE A 21 -1.08 1.77 4.99
N LEU A 22 -1.89 2.63 5.63
CA LEU A 22 -2.93 2.22 6.57
C LEU A 22 -4.00 1.37 5.89
N LEU A 23 -4.43 1.77 4.68
CA LEU A 23 -5.41 1.00 3.90
C LEU A 23 -4.87 -0.38 3.52
N LEU A 24 -3.63 -0.45 3.03
CA LEU A 24 -2.97 -1.72 2.71
C LEU A 24 -2.81 -2.61 3.94
N SER A 25 -2.50 -2.02 5.10
CA SER A 25 -2.41 -2.74 6.37
C SER A 25 -3.78 -3.29 6.79
N ALA A 26 -4.86 -2.51 6.62
CA ALA A 26 -6.21 -2.98 6.90
C ALA A 26 -6.62 -4.12 5.95
N ILE A 27 -6.29 -4.02 4.67
CA ILE A 27 -6.52 -5.09 3.68
C ILE A 27 -5.72 -6.35 4.05
N ALA A 28 -4.47 -6.21 4.48
CA ALA A 28 -3.63 -7.31 4.92
C ALA A 28 -4.24 -8.06 6.12
N LEU A 29 -4.77 -7.34 7.11
CA LEU A 29 -5.49 -7.94 8.25
C LEU A 29 -6.79 -8.61 7.82
N LEU A 30 -7.51 -8.05 6.85
CA LEU A 30 -8.73 -8.65 6.32
C LEU A 30 -8.43 -9.94 5.54
N LEU A 31 -7.32 -9.96 4.78
CA LEU A 31 -6.81 -11.17 4.14
C LEU A 31 -6.44 -12.26 5.15
N LEU A 32 -5.91 -11.88 6.32
CA LEU A 32 -5.63 -12.82 7.40
C LEU A 32 -6.88 -13.57 7.84
N VAL A 33 -7.93 -12.84 8.15
CA VAL A 33 -9.20 -13.42 8.55
C VAL A 33 -9.75 -14.30 7.44
N LEU A 34 -9.73 -13.81 6.19
CA LEU A 34 -10.26 -14.55 5.03
C LEU A 34 -9.52 -15.86 4.77
N PHE A 35 -8.18 -15.86 4.76
CA PHE A 35 -7.38 -17.06 4.53
C PHE A 35 -7.53 -18.07 5.66
N THR A 36 -7.70 -17.60 6.90
CA THR A 36 -7.96 -18.45 8.05
C THR A 36 -9.29 -19.19 7.91
N ILE A 37 -10.37 -18.46 7.56
CA ILE A 37 -11.70 -19.05 7.37
C ILE A 37 -11.71 -20.05 6.21
N LEU A 38 -11.04 -19.70 5.10
CA LEU A 38 -10.97 -20.54 3.90
C LEU A 38 -9.96 -21.69 4.01
N LYS A 39 -9.20 -21.78 5.12
CA LYS A 39 -8.12 -22.76 5.32
C LYS A 39 -7.19 -22.85 4.10
N VAL A 40 -6.78 -21.68 3.60
CA VAL A 40 -5.93 -21.60 2.40
C VAL A 40 -4.60 -22.32 2.69
N PRO A 41 -4.09 -23.17 1.77
CA PRO A 41 -2.81 -23.85 1.98
C PRO A 41 -1.66 -22.83 2.12
N SER A 42 -0.62 -23.21 2.84
CA SER A 42 0.58 -22.36 3.02
C SER A 42 1.19 -21.95 1.68
N PHE A 43 1.50 -20.66 1.54
CA PHE A 43 2.16 -20.14 0.35
C PHE A 43 3.06 -18.94 0.67
N VAL A 44 4.01 -18.69 -0.22
CA VAL A 44 4.91 -17.54 -0.16
C VAL A 44 4.85 -16.83 -1.52
N ILE A 45 4.60 -15.53 -1.49
CA ILE A 45 4.78 -14.64 -2.63
C ILE A 45 6.13 -13.95 -2.45
N GLY A 46 7.11 -14.37 -3.25
CA GLY A 46 8.50 -13.92 -3.20
C GLY A 46 9.46 -15.06 -2.91
N ASN A 47 10.60 -14.75 -2.31
CA ASN A 47 11.63 -15.71 -1.92
C ASN A 47 11.84 -15.70 -0.39
N ASP A 48 12.66 -16.61 0.13
CA ASP A 48 12.95 -16.75 1.56
C ASP A 48 13.53 -15.50 2.22
N THR A 49 14.23 -14.65 1.45
CA THR A 49 14.83 -13.38 1.91
C THR A 49 13.98 -12.16 1.57
N PHE A 50 13.28 -12.19 0.44
CA PHE A 50 12.46 -11.09 -0.07
C PHE A 50 11.05 -11.60 -0.34
N TRP A 51 10.25 -11.68 0.72
CA TRP A 51 8.83 -12.04 0.63
C TRP A 51 7.95 -10.80 0.74
N LEU A 52 6.94 -10.71 -0.12
CA LEU A 52 5.88 -9.71 -0.02
C LEU A 52 4.81 -10.18 0.97
N LEU A 53 4.41 -11.44 0.82
CA LEU A 53 3.38 -12.09 1.63
C LEU A 53 3.83 -13.52 1.91
N ARG A 54 3.87 -13.88 3.18
CA ARG A 54 4.07 -15.25 3.64
C ARG A 54 2.86 -15.65 4.46
N TRP A 55 2.17 -16.69 4.00
CA TRP A 55 1.07 -17.32 4.70
C TRP A 55 1.50 -18.74 5.07
N ARG A 56 1.51 -19.03 6.38
CA ARG A 56 1.65 -20.39 6.88
C ARG A 56 0.40 -20.80 7.63
N TYR A 57 -0.26 -21.82 7.11
CA TYR A 57 -1.35 -22.52 7.78
C TYR A 57 -0.76 -23.74 8.48
N GLU A 58 -0.50 -23.62 9.77
CA GLU A 58 -0.11 -24.72 10.65
C GLU A 58 -1.21 -24.89 11.71
N PRO A 59 -1.85 -26.07 11.84
CA PRO A 59 -2.94 -26.30 12.79
C PRO A 59 -2.54 -26.12 14.27
N ASP A 60 -1.26 -26.36 14.58
CA ASP A 60 -0.72 -26.39 15.95
C ASP A 60 0.31 -25.27 16.23
N ALA A 61 0.76 -24.56 15.20
CA ALA A 61 1.64 -23.41 15.33
C ALA A 61 0.84 -22.13 15.10
N SER A 62 1.12 -21.11 15.91
CA SER A 62 0.52 -19.79 15.83
C SER A 62 0.42 -19.30 14.38
N TYR A 63 -0.76 -18.84 13.96
CA TYR A 63 -1.00 -18.33 12.61
C TYR A 63 0.00 -17.22 12.25
N ILE A 64 0.90 -17.46 11.28
CA ILE A 64 1.86 -16.44 10.80
C ILE A 64 1.39 -15.96 9.43
N ILE A 65 0.63 -14.85 9.41
CA ILE A 65 0.72 -13.95 8.25
C ILE A 65 1.81 -12.94 8.53
N ALA A 66 2.84 -13.00 7.68
CA ALA A 66 3.84 -11.96 7.60
C ALA A 66 3.72 -11.29 6.23
N PHE A 67 3.02 -10.17 6.19
CA PHE A 67 3.30 -9.16 5.17
C PHE A 67 4.59 -8.46 5.56
N ASN A 68 5.46 -8.24 4.59
CA ASN A 68 6.67 -7.47 4.86
C ASN A 68 6.32 -5.97 4.89
N PRO A 69 6.43 -5.31 6.05
CA PRO A 69 6.03 -3.90 6.20
C PRO A 69 6.87 -2.97 5.33
N LEU A 70 8.10 -3.36 5.02
CA LEU A 70 9.00 -2.57 4.17
C LEU A 70 8.51 -2.57 2.71
N PHE A 71 8.07 -3.71 2.19
CA PHE A 71 7.46 -3.78 0.86
C PHE A 71 6.11 -3.04 0.82
N LEU A 72 5.28 -3.15 1.87
CA LEU A 72 4.04 -2.37 1.97
C LEU A 72 4.31 -0.87 1.94
N LEU A 73 5.35 -0.41 2.64
CA LEU A 73 5.76 0.99 2.65
C LEU A 73 6.23 1.45 1.27
N ILE A 74 7.02 0.63 0.57
CA ILE A 74 7.48 0.93 -0.80
C ILE A 74 6.28 1.06 -1.75
N ILE A 75 5.31 0.14 -1.69
CA ILE A 75 4.10 0.20 -2.51
C ILE A 75 3.29 1.46 -2.17
N ALA A 76 3.11 1.76 -0.88
CA ALA A 76 2.41 2.95 -0.43
C ALA A 76 3.09 4.25 -0.90
N ALA A 77 4.42 4.30 -0.86
CA ALA A 77 5.20 5.44 -1.34
C ALA A 77 5.05 5.63 -2.86
N ALA A 78 5.06 4.54 -3.63
CA ALA A 78 4.80 4.56 -5.06
C ALA A 78 3.39 5.05 -5.38
N ILE A 79 2.37 4.59 -4.65
CA ILE A 79 0.98 5.10 -4.76
C ILE A 79 0.93 6.59 -4.44
N GLY A 80 1.61 7.03 -3.39
CA GLY A 80 1.74 8.45 -3.04
C GLY A 80 2.31 9.27 -4.19
N PHE A 81 3.35 8.76 -4.86
CA PHE A 81 4.00 9.42 -5.98
C PHE A 81 3.08 9.50 -7.21
N ILE A 82 2.36 8.42 -7.52
CA ILE A 82 1.34 8.40 -8.58
C ILE A 82 0.22 9.41 -8.26
N GLY A 83 -0.22 9.48 -6.99
CA GLY A 83 -1.22 10.45 -6.54
C GLY A 83 -0.77 11.90 -6.72
N LEU A 84 0.50 12.19 -6.45
CA LEU A 84 1.11 13.48 -6.78
C LEU A 84 1.09 13.74 -8.28
N TRP A 85 1.52 12.78 -9.09
CA TRP A 85 1.61 12.94 -10.54
C TRP A 85 0.24 13.20 -11.17
N LEU A 86 -0.79 12.47 -10.75
CA LEU A 86 -2.17 12.68 -11.20
C LEU A 86 -2.72 14.06 -10.81
N LYS A 87 -2.36 14.57 -9.62
CA LYS A 87 -2.75 15.92 -9.19
C LYS A 87 -2.03 17.03 -9.96
N GLN A 88 -0.78 16.78 -10.36
CA GLN A 88 0.00 17.74 -11.14
C GLN A 88 -0.42 17.78 -12.61
N LYS A 89 -1.09 16.74 -13.13
CA LYS A 89 -1.73 16.85 -14.44
C LYS A 89 -2.78 17.97 -14.35
N PRO A 90 -2.63 19.08 -15.10
CA PRO A 90 -3.65 20.09 -15.14
C PRO A 90 -4.94 19.40 -15.57
N LYS A 91 -6.05 19.69 -14.88
CA LYS A 91 -7.41 19.33 -15.33
C LYS A 91 -7.61 19.94 -16.73
N ARG A 92 -7.13 19.27 -17.78
CA ARG A 92 -7.20 19.75 -19.16
C ARG A 92 -8.55 19.45 -19.80
N HIS A 93 -9.54 18.99 -19.03
CA HIS A 93 -10.91 18.86 -19.49
C HIS A 93 -11.87 19.44 -18.44
N ARG A 94 -12.25 20.71 -18.64
CA ARG A 94 -13.65 21.16 -18.79
C ARG A 94 -13.75 22.71 -18.83
N ARG A 95 -13.37 23.26 -19.98
CA ARG A 95 -13.78 24.57 -20.55
C ARG A 95 -13.63 24.35 -22.06
N LYS A 96 -14.58 24.56 -22.96
CA LYS A 96 -15.86 25.26 -23.01
C LYS A 96 -16.63 24.68 -24.21
N THR A 97 -17.93 24.51 -24.09
CA THR A 97 -18.93 24.66 -25.18
C THR A 97 -20.29 24.68 -24.48
N ARG A 98 -21.19 25.63 -24.67
CA ARG A 98 -21.15 27.04 -25.07
C ARG A 98 -22.36 27.63 -24.36
#